data_AF-A0A6H5JAP9-F1
#
_entry.id   AF-A0A6H5JAP9-F1
#
_cell.length_a   1.000
_cell.length_b   1.000
_cell.length_c   1.000
_cell.angle_alpha   90.00
_cell.angle_beta   90.00
_cell.angle_gamma   90.00
#
_symmetry.space_group_name_H-M   'P 1'
#
loop_
_entity.id
_entity.type
_entity.pdbx_description
1 polymer ?
#
loop_
_entity_poly.entity_id
_entity_poly.type
_entity_poly.pdbx_seq_one_letter_code
_entity_poly.pdbx_strand_id
1 'polypeptide(L)'
;MDFCHCKGDWDGPIGAISVKSANNNVLQVATCLHPKETADAYTYLMSNALKNPEMAAFLNKPTTTIITDKHKGSESAVPRVLQLAEHLKCAEHILKNAGITGPSDC
;
A
#
# COMPACT_ATOMS: atom_id res chain seq x y z
N MET A 1 -1.98 -1.11 1.21
CA MET A 1 -0.78 -0.26 1.14
C MET A 1 -1.25 1.16 1.02
N ASP A 2 -0.57 2.07 1.68
CA ASP A 2 -0.93 3.47 1.68
C ASP A 2 0.30 4.35 1.78
N PHE A 3 0.19 5.60 1.34
CA PHE A 3 1.22 6.62 1.49
C PHE A 3 0.64 7.84 2.21
N CYS A 4 1.33 8.31 3.24
CA CYS A 4 1.02 9.59 3.87
C CYS A 4 2.07 10.63 3.46
N HIS A 5 1.63 11.85 3.16
CA HIS A 5 2.54 12.95 2.83
C HIS A 5 2.94 13.69 4.11
N CYS A 6 4.23 13.64 4.43
CA CYS A 6 4.80 14.39 5.53
C CYS A 6 5.25 15.77 5.06
N LYS A 7 5.16 16.74 5.96
CA LYS A 7 5.74 18.08 5.81
C LYS A 7 6.58 18.39 7.05
N GLY A 8 7.81 18.87 6.88
CA GLY A 8 8.71 19.19 7.99
C GLY A 8 10.16 19.19 7.57
N ASP A 9 11.07 18.74 8.45
CA ASP A 9 12.50 18.58 8.12
C ASP A 9 12.76 17.61 6.96
N TRP A 10 11.78 16.76 6.68
CA TRP A 10 11.72 15.93 5.49
C TRP A 10 10.36 16.10 4.82
N ASP A 11 10.40 16.47 3.54
CA ASP A 11 9.22 16.62 2.69
C ASP A 11 9.14 15.46 1.69
N GLY A 12 8.10 14.64 1.84
CA GLY A 12 7.87 13.50 0.96
C GLY A 12 6.83 12.51 1.51
N PRO A 13 6.49 11.48 0.72
CA PRO A 13 5.57 10.44 1.15
C PRO A 13 6.23 9.27 1.89
N ILE A 14 5.65 8.88 3.03
CA ILE A 14 5.98 7.65 3.75
C ILE A 14 4.98 6.57 3.34
N GLY A 15 5.50 5.49 2.77
CA GLY A 15 4.70 4.34 2.34
C GLY A 15 4.71 3.23 3.37
N ALA A 16 3.58 2.55 3.53
CA ALA A 16 3.47 1.37 4.38
C ALA A 16 2.69 0.23 3.71
N ILE A 17 3.16 -0.99 3.94
CA ILE A 17 2.38 -2.21 3.70
C ILE A 17 1.91 -2.72 5.06
N SER A 18 0.60 -2.82 5.20
CA SER A 18 -0.05 -3.44 6.35
C SER A 18 -0.86 -4.63 5.88
N VAL A 19 -0.84 -5.70 6.67
CA VAL A 19 -1.59 -6.93 6.43
C VAL A 19 -2.60 -7.13 7.56
N LYS A 20 -3.77 -7.63 7.21
CA LYS A 20 -4.78 -8.02 8.19
C LYS A 20 -4.64 -9.51 8.46
N SER A 21 -4.35 -9.87 9.70
CA SER A 21 -4.26 -11.27 10.12
C SER A 21 -5.66 -11.89 10.31
N ALA A 22 -5.71 -13.22 10.42
CA ALA A 22 -6.95 -13.96 10.68
C ALA A 22 -7.63 -13.54 12.01
N ASN A 23 -6.86 -13.02 12.97
CA ASN A 23 -7.37 -12.56 14.26
C ASN A 23 -7.74 -11.07 14.25
N ASN A 24 -7.95 -10.48 13.07
CA ASN A 24 -8.22 -9.06 12.86
C ASN A 24 -7.11 -8.08 13.30
N ASN A 25 -5.95 -8.55 13.75
CA ASN A 25 -4.82 -7.67 14.00
C ASN A 25 -4.29 -7.10 12.68
N VAL A 26 -3.98 -5.80 12.69
CA VAL A 26 -3.27 -5.13 11.60
C VAL A 26 -1.78 -5.15 11.92
N LEU A 27 -0.97 -5.69 11.02
CA LEU A 27 0.47 -5.78 11.16
C LEU A 27 1.14 -5.01 10.03
N GLN A 28 2.04 -4.10 10.37
CA GLN A 28 2.88 -3.42 9.39
C GLN A 28 4.06 -4.31 9.02
N VAL A 29 4.21 -4.62 7.74
CA VAL A 29 5.23 -5.56 7.23
C VAL A 29 6.34 -4.90 6.43
N ALA A 30 6.12 -3.68 5.95
CA ALA A 30 7.16 -2.87 5.32
C ALA A 30 6.84 -1.39 5.40
N THR A 31 7.88 -0.56 5.43
CA THR A 31 7.82 0.90 5.28
C THR A 31 8.91 1.41 4.37
N CYS A 32 8.66 2.57 3.75
CA CYS A 32 9.70 3.31 3.04
C CYS A 32 9.47 4.82 3.14
N LEU A 33 10.56 5.57 3.09
CA LEU A 33 10.54 6.98 2.72
C LEU A 33 10.93 7.10 1.26
N HIS A 34 10.21 7.92 0.51
CA HIS A 34 10.55 8.22 -0.88
C HIS A 34 10.37 9.73 -1.15
N PRO A 35 11.17 10.38 -2.02
CA PRO A 35 11.05 11.82 -2.27
C PRO A 35 9.73 12.24 -2.92
N LYS A 36 9.06 11.32 -3.63
CA LYS A 36 7.82 11.59 -4.36
C LYS A 36 6.97 10.34 -4.53
N GLU A 37 5.66 10.48 -4.48
CA GLU A 37 4.73 9.38 -4.66
C GLU A 37 4.64 9.06 -6.15
N THR A 38 5.26 7.97 -6.56
CA THR A 38 5.45 7.57 -7.97
C THR A 38 5.39 6.05 -8.06
N ALA A 39 5.27 5.50 -9.27
CA ALA A 39 5.34 4.05 -9.47
C ALA A 39 6.59 3.44 -8.83
N ASP A 40 7.74 4.11 -8.98
CA ASP A 40 9.01 3.68 -8.39
C ASP A 40 8.96 3.63 -6.85
N ALA A 41 8.23 4.54 -6.21
CA ALA A 41 8.03 4.52 -4.75
C ALA A 41 7.28 3.26 -4.31
N TYR A 42 6.22 2.87 -5.03
CA TYR A 42 5.48 1.63 -4.76
C TYR A 42 6.34 0.39 -5.05
N THR A 43 7.08 0.39 -6.16
CA THR A 43 8.01 -0.69 -6.48
C THR A 43 9.05 -0.84 -5.38
N TYR A 44 9.66 0.25 -4.92
CA TYR A 44 10.63 0.24 -3.84
C TYR A 44 10.04 -0.32 -2.53
N LEU A 45 8.84 0.13 -2.15
CA LEU A 45 8.13 -0.38 -0.98
C LEU A 45 7.88 -1.88 -1.05
N MET A 46 7.33 -2.37 -2.17
CA MET A 46 7.07 -3.80 -2.37
C MET A 46 8.37 -4.60 -2.40
N SER A 47 9.39 -4.14 -3.13
CA SER A 47 10.70 -4.80 -3.16
C SER A 47 11.32 -4.94 -1.77
N ASN A 48 11.10 -3.99 -0.86
CA ASN A 48 11.54 -4.13 0.53
C ASN A 48 10.81 -5.25 1.27
N ALA A 49 9.48 -5.38 1.09
CA ALA A 49 8.72 -6.49 1.68
C ALA A 49 9.12 -7.85 1.09
N LEU A 50 9.42 -7.90 -0.21
CA LEU A 50 9.80 -9.11 -0.94
C LEU A 50 11.21 -9.63 -0.60
N LYS A 51 12.02 -8.89 0.17
CA LYS A 51 13.31 -9.38 0.67
C LYS A 51 13.15 -10.56 1.64
N ASN A 52 12.00 -10.68 2.30
CA ASN A 52 11.66 -11.82 3.14
C ASN A 52 10.94 -12.89 2.28
N PRO A 53 11.47 -14.13 2.17
CA PRO A 53 10.88 -15.17 1.32
C PRO A 53 9.44 -15.55 1.68
N GLU A 54 9.12 -15.63 2.97
CA GLU A 54 7.77 -15.95 3.44
C GLU A 54 6.77 -14.85 3.07
N MET A 55 7.20 -13.58 3.18
CA MET A 55 6.43 -12.42 2.77
C MET A 55 6.26 -12.36 1.26
N ALA A 56 7.28 -12.74 0.49
CA ALA A 56 7.18 -12.83 -0.96
C ALA A 56 6.14 -13.87 -1.40
N ALA A 57 6.17 -15.06 -0.79
CA ALA A 57 5.18 -16.11 -1.03
C ALA A 57 3.77 -15.69 -0.58
N PHE A 58 3.67 -14.93 0.52
CA PHE A 58 2.40 -14.42 1.02
C PHE A 58 1.81 -13.31 0.15
N LEU A 59 2.61 -12.32 -0.27
CA LEU A 59 2.13 -11.15 -1.00
C LEU A 59 1.82 -11.46 -2.47
N ASN A 60 2.55 -12.38 -3.10
CA ASN A 60 2.39 -12.71 -4.52
C ASN A 60 1.71 -14.06 -4.74
N LYS A 61 0.45 -14.19 -4.29
CA LYS A 61 -0.37 -15.39 -4.49
C LYS A 61 -1.80 -15.03 -4.95
N PRO A 62 -2.51 -15.94 -5.66
CA PRO A 62 -3.89 -15.70 -6.12
C PRO A 62 -4.91 -15.45 -5.00
N THR A 63 -4.59 -15.84 -3.76
CA THR A 63 -5.46 -15.66 -2.60
C THR A 63 -5.15 -14.40 -1.79
N THR A 64 -4.23 -13.56 -2.27
CA THR A 64 -3.91 -12.27 -1.67
C THR A 64 -4.53 -11.15 -2.48
N THR A 65 -5.27 -10.29 -1.79
CA THR A 65 -5.79 -9.04 -2.34
C THR A 65 -4.94 -7.88 -1.83
N ILE A 66 -4.37 -7.14 -2.76
CA ILE A 66 -3.66 -5.89 -2.53
C ILE A 66 -4.65 -4.75 -2.66
N ILE A 67 -4.79 -3.95 -1.60
CA ILE A 67 -5.65 -2.77 -1.59
C ILE A 67 -4.76 -1.53 -1.56
N THR A 68 -4.92 -0.63 -2.51
CA THR A 68 -4.25 0.69 -2.54
C THR A 68 -5.25 1.80 -2.75
N ASP A 69 -4.84 3.04 -2.56
CA ASP A 69 -5.60 4.20 -3.01
C ASP A 69 -5.69 4.28 -4.56
N LYS A 70 -6.23 5.37 -5.10
CA LYS A 70 -6.41 5.60 -6.55
C LYS A 70 -5.16 6.20 -7.22
N HIS A 71 -3.98 6.15 -6.60
CA HIS A 71 -2.78 6.74 -7.18
C HIS A 71 -2.32 5.98 -8.44
N LYS A 72 -2.01 6.71 -9.52
CA LYS A 72 -1.55 6.09 -10.80
C LYS A 72 -0.26 5.28 -10.65
N GLY A 73 0.56 5.61 -9.65
CA GLY A 73 1.76 4.87 -9.29
C GLY A 73 1.46 3.44 -8.82
N SER A 74 0.44 3.24 -7.98
CA SER A 74 0.07 1.89 -7.51
C SER A 74 -0.53 1.05 -8.63
N GLU A 75 -1.41 1.64 -9.44
CA GLU A 75 -2.04 0.98 -10.61
C GLU A 75 -1.00 0.45 -11.62
N SER A 76 0.14 1.13 -11.75
CA SER A 76 1.21 0.70 -12.64
C SER A 76 2.21 -0.26 -11.99
N ALA A 77 2.51 -0.10 -10.70
CA ALA A 77 3.54 -0.86 -10.00
C ALA A 77 3.05 -2.24 -9.52
N VAL A 78 1.85 -2.32 -8.92
CA VAL A 78 1.32 -3.56 -8.33
C VAL A 78 1.29 -4.72 -9.33
N PRO A 79 0.66 -4.60 -10.52
CA PRO A 79 0.61 -5.72 -11.47
C PRO A 79 1.98 -6.09 -12.05
N ARG A 80 3.01 -5.21 -11.95
CA ARG A 80 4.37 -5.53 -12.38
C ARG A 80 5.13 -6.35 -11.34
N VAL A 81 4.94 -6.04 -10.06
CA VAL A 81 5.72 -6.60 -8.94
C VAL A 81 5.01 -7.79 -8.28
N LEU A 82 3.69 -7.72 -8.12
CA LEU A 82 2.83 -8.72 -7.46
C LEU A 82 1.83 -9.29 -8.48
N GLN A 83 2.36 -9.97 -9.50
CA GLN A 83 1.63 -10.40 -10.69
C GLN A 83 0.47 -11.37 -10.43
N LEU A 84 0.53 -12.14 -9.34
CA LEU A 84 -0.49 -13.14 -9.01
C LEU A 84 -1.56 -12.60 -8.06
N ALA A 85 -1.31 -11.47 -7.40
CA ALA A 85 -2.24 -10.92 -6.43
C ALA A 85 -3.34 -10.12 -7.11
N GLU A 86 -4.56 -10.18 -6.56
CA GLU A 86 -5.64 -9.30 -7.00
C GLU A 86 -5.34 -7.87 -6.54
N HIS A 87 -5.53 -6.88 -7.41
CA HIS A 87 -5.36 -5.47 -7.07
C HIS A 87 -6.71 -4.75 -7.04
N LEU A 88 -7.11 -4.29 -5.85
CA LEU A 88 -8.33 -3.53 -5.62
C LEU A 88 -8.05 -2.11 -5.13
N LYS A 89 -9.03 -1.23 -5.36
CA LYS A 89 -9.01 0.15 -4.90
C LYS A 89 -9.65 0.25 -3.52
N CYS A 90 -9.04 1.03 -2.64
CA CYS A 90 -9.51 1.27 -1.29
C CYS A 90 -10.84 2.03 -1.32
N ALA A 91 -11.90 1.40 -0.80
CA ALA A 91 -13.23 2.00 -0.74
C ALA A 91 -13.24 3.28 0.11
N GLU A 92 -12.49 3.30 1.21
CA GLU A 92 -12.38 4.48 2.07
C GLU A 92 -11.81 5.68 1.32
N HIS A 93 -10.75 5.51 0.54
CA HIS A 93 -10.20 6.56 -0.32
C HIS A 93 -11.19 7.00 -1.39
N ILE A 94 -11.98 6.07 -1.96
CA ILE A 94 -13.02 6.41 -2.93
C ILE A 94 -14.11 7.28 -2.27
N LEU A 95 -14.57 6.90 -1.08
CA LEU A 95 -15.62 7.61 -0.35
C LEU A 95 -15.13 8.98 0.13
N LYS A 96 -13.92 9.07 0.72
CA LYS A 96 -13.29 10.35 1.10
C LYS A 96 -13.18 11.30 -0.09
N ASN A 97 -12.70 10.80 -1.24
CA ASN A 97 -12.60 11.61 -2.47
C ASN A 97 -13.96 12.03 -3.03
N ALA A 98 -15.03 11.29 -2.73
CA ALA A 98 -16.40 11.65 -3.09
C ALA A 98 -17.07 12.58 -2.06
N GLY A 99 -16.36 13.01 -1.01
CA GLY A 99 -16.92 13.83 0.07
C GLY A 99 -17.86 13.06 1.01
N ILE A 100 -17.86 11.72 0.94
CA ILE A 100 -18.69 10.85 1.78
C ILE A 100 -17.80 10.40 2.94
N THR A 101 -17.80 11.15 4.03
CA THR A 101 -17.09 10.76 5.25
C THR A 101 -18.04 9.99 6.18
N GLY A 102 -17.68 8.75 6.52
CA GLY A 102 -18.21 8.11 7.73
C GLY A 102 -17.76 8.87 9.00
N PRO A 103 -18.23 8.48 10.20
CA PRO A 103 -17.75 9.09 11.44
C PRO A 103 -16.22 9.05 11.48
N SER A 104 -15.64 10.21 11.77
CA SER A 104 -14.21 10.48 11.72
C SER A 104 -13.56 9.97 13.00
N ASP A 105 -13.27 8.67 13.04
CA ASP A 105 -12.41 8.09 14.08
C ASP A 105 -11.09 7.66 13.43
N CYS A 106 -10.13 8.58 13.47
CA CYS A 106 -8.69 8.32 13.37
C CYS A 106 -8.06 8.86 14.66
#